data_AF-A0A2N6GB36-F1
#
_entry.id   AF-A0A2N6GB36-F1
#
_cell.length_a   1.000
_cell.length_b   1.000
_cell.length_c   1.000
_cell.angle_alpha   90.00
_cell.angle_beta   90.00
_cell.angle_gamma   90.00
#
_symmetry.space_group_name_H-M   'P 1'
#
loop_
_entity.id
_entity.type
_entity.pdbx_description
1 polymer ?
#
loop_
_entity_poly.entity_id
_entity_poly.type
_entity_poly.pdbx_seq_one_letter_code
_entity_poly.pdbx_strand_id
1 'polypeptide(L)'
;NVFQELTDLAQTQLGNVNEVGPTLTKRLLRNSVLAENGRTVVLGGLIGTNVEERVSKVPLLGDIPLLGWLFKRKRVEESKTNLLVFITPHIINNAGDLDRLTQRSRSLMNRFREEEMHFPKPASAFEQDLMDNQGDTQPSREEEQE
;
A
#
# COMPACT_ATOMS: atom_id res chain seq x y z
N ASN A 1 12.98 19.53 -14.96
CA ASN A 1 11.66 18.95 -15.30
C ASN A 1 11.51 17.63 -14.58
N VAL A 2 10.58 17.54 -13.63
CA VAL A 2 10.31 16.31 -12.87
C VAL A 2 8.90 15.83 -13.21
N PHE A 3 8.76 14.53 -13.47
CA PHE A 3 7.50 13.85 -13.75
C PHE A 3 7.32 12.73 -12.74
N GLN A 4 6.18 12.71 -12.06
CA GLN A 4 5.81 11.63 -11.15
C GLN A 4 4.39 11.15 -11.46
N GLU A 5 4.24 9.83 -11.51
CA GLU A 5 2.97 9.12 -11.70
C GLU A 5 2.82 8.06 -10.60
N LEU A 6 1.64 8.03 -9.97
CA LEU A 6 1.20 6.91 -9.14
C LEU A 6 -0.17 6.47 -9.65
N THR A 7 -0.27 5.18 -9.98
CA THR A 7 -1.51 4.55 -10.46
C THR A 7 -1.88 3.43 -9.50
N ASP A 8 -3.10 3.47 -8.99
CA ASP A 8 -3.68 2.44 -8.13
C ASP A 8 -4.92 1.83 -8.80
N LEU A 9 -5.17 0.55 -8.55
CA LEU A 9 -6.34 -0.18 -9.04
C LEU A 9 -7.44 -0.09 -7.98
N ALA A 10 -8.51 0.64 -8.27
CA ALA A 10 -9.69 0.60 -7.42
C ALA A 10 -10.39 -0.75 -7.62
N GLN A 11 -10.81 -1.39 -6.52
CA GLN A 11 -11.60 -2.63 -6.59
C GLN A 11 -12.86 -2.36 -7.42
N THR A 12 -12.96 -3.00 -8.59
CA THR A 12 -14.16 -2.98 -9.42
C THR A 12 -15.31 -3.56 -8.60
N GLN A 13 -16.35 -2.75 -8.37
CA GLN A 13 -17.57 -3.25 -7.75
C GLN A 13 -18.25 -4.19 -8.75
N LEU A 14 -18.25 -5.49 -8.44
CA LEU A 14 -18.92 -6.51 -9.24
C LEU A 14 -20.43 -6.17 -9.27
N GLY A 15 -20.97 -5.78 -10.42
CA GLY A 15 -22.41 -5.58 -10.60
C GLY A 15 -22.86 -4.34 -11.38
N ASN A 16 -21.96 -3.44 -11.78
CA ASN A 16 -22.32 -2.28 -12.59
C ASN A 16 -22.21 -2.61 -14.09
N VAL A 17 -23.34 -2.87 -14.76
CA VAL A 17 -23.41 -3.19 -16.21
C VAL A 17 -22.90 -2.07 -17.14
N ASN A 18 -22.67 -0.86 -16.60
CA ASN A 18 -22.14 0.27 -17.35
C ASN A 18 -20.63 0.49 -17.18
N GLU A 19 -19.96 -0.30 -16.32
CA GLU A 19 -18.54 -0.13 -16.00
C GLU A 19 -17.71 -1.19 -16.74
N VAL A 20 -17.20 -0.82 -17.92
CA VAL A 20 -16.39 -1.71 -18.77
C VAL A 20 -14.90 -1.46 -18.45
N GLY A 21 -14.34 -2.25 -17.53
CA GLY A 21 -12.92 -2.25 -17.20
C GLY A 21 -12.59 -1.85 -15.75
N PRO A 22 -11.31 -1.98 -15.35
CA PRO A 22 -10.87 -1.61 -14.01
C PRO A 22 -10.93 -0.09 -13.81
N THR A 23 -11.39 0.35 -12.65
CA THR A 23 -11.32 1.75 -12.26
C THR A 23 -9.90 2.05 -11.78
N LEU A 24 -9.22 3.01 -12.43
CA LEU A 24 -7.86 3.43 -12.08
C LEU A 24 -7.90 4.77 -11.37
N THR A 25 -7.28 4.87 -10.20
CA THR A 25 -7.01 6.15 -9.55
C THR A 25 -5.61 6.61 -9.93
N LYS A 26 -5.51 7.73 -10.68
CA LYS A 26 -4.23 8.30 -11.11
C LYS A 26 -3.92 9.60 -10.37
N ARG A 27 -2.67 9.73 -9.91
CA ARG A 27 -2.11 10.97 -9.34
C ARG A 27 -0.92 11.41 -10.19
N LEU A 28 -1.00 12.62 -10.77
CA LEU A 28 0.03 13.19 -11.65
C LEU A 28 0.57 14.51 -11.09
N LEU A 29 1.89 14.67 -11.07
CA LEU A 29 2.57 15.92 -10.70
C LEU A 29 3.57 16.32 -11.79
N ARG A 30 3.43 17.53 -12.35
CA ARG A 30 4.33 18.12 -13.35
C ARG A 30 4.78 19.50 -12.88
N ASN A 31 6.04 19.63 -12.51
CA ASN A 31 6.58 20.89 -12.01
C ASN A 31 8.02 21.13 -12.51
N SER A 32 8.41 22.41 -12.58
CA SER A 32 9.79 22.84 -12.79
C SER A 32 10.23 23.61 -11.57
N VAL A 33 11.24 23.10 -10.87
CA VAL A 33 11.77 23.70 -9.65
C VAL A 33 13.25 23.98 -9.82
N LEU A 34 13.70 25.11 -9.27
CA LEU A 34 15.11 25.42 -9.10
C LEU A 34 15.49 25.00 -7.67
N ALA A 35 16.44 24.09 -7.55
CA ALA A 35 16.85 23.52 -6.26
C ALA A 35 18.37 23.57 -6.12
N GLU A 36 18.84 23.83 -4.91
CA GLU A 36 20.28 23.83 -4.59
C GLU A 36 20.80 22.42 -4.36
N ASN A 37 22.07 22.18 -4.70
CA ASN A 37 22.74 20.90 -4.49
C ASN A 37 22.69 20.48 -3.00
N GLY A 38 22.19 19.28 -2.73
CA GLY A 38 22.12 18.67 -1.40
C GLY A 38 21.02 19.22 -0.49
N ARG A 39 20.19 20.17 -0.95
CA ARG A 39 19.06 20.68 -0.16
C ARG A 39 17.76 20.03 -0.57
N THR A 40 17.00 19.53 0.41
CA THR A 40 15.67 18.97 0.16
C THR A 40 14.67 20.08 -0.12
N VAL A 41 13.93 19.96 -1.21
CA VAL A 41 12.83 20.88 -1.56
C VAL A 41 11.51 20.13 -1.63
N VAL A 42 10.42 20.81 -1.24
CA VAL A 42 9.05 20.30 -1.38
C VAL A 42 8.58 20.60 -2.80
N LEU A 43 8.25 19.56 -3.57
CA LEU A 43 7.74 19.73 -4.93
C LEU A 43 6.25 20.08 -4.96
N GLY A 44 5.51 19.58 -3.97
CA GLY A 44 4.07 19.71 -3.86
C GLY A 44 3.46 18.63 -2.98
N GLY A 45 2.14 18.66 -2.87
CA GLY A 45 1.36 17.71 -2.11
C GLY A 45 -0.13 17.78 -2.44
N LEU A 46 -0.88 16.77 -2.03
CA LEU A 46 -2.34 16.71 -2.15
C LEU A 46 -2.92 16.47 -0.77
N ILE A 47 -3.81 17.36 -0.34
CA ILE A 47 -4.62 17.19 0.87
C ILE A 47 -6.07 17.04 0.39
N GLY A 48 -6.63 15.85 0.59
CA GLY A 48 -8.02 15.53 0.27
C GLY A 48 -8.80 15.24 1.53
N THR A 49 -10.05 15.72 1.60
CA THR A 49 -11.03 15.32 2.61
C THR A 49 -12.28 14.88 1.90
N ASN A 50 -12.75 13.67 2.18
CA ASN A 50 -14.01 13.15 1.68
C ASN A 50 -14.95 12.91 2.86
N VAL A 51 -16.11 13.56 2.82
CA VAL A 51 -17.15 13.50 3.85
C VAL A 51 -18.36 12.81 3.27
N GLU A 52 -18.72 11.66 3.82
CA GLU A 52 -19.89 10.90 3.44
C GLU A 52 -20.96 10.95 4.54
N GLU A 53 -22.12 11.52 4.24
CA GLU A 53 -23.27 11.53 5.14
C GLU A 53 -24.34 10.54 4.65
N ARG A 54 -24.63 9.52 5.46
CA ARG A 54 -25.72 8.58 5.23
C ARG A 54 -26.78 8.74 6.31
N VAL A 55 -28.01 9.07 5.90
CA VAL A 55 -29.17 9.13 6.78
C VAL A 55 -30.14 8.01 6.42
N SER A 56 -30.29 7.05 7.33
CA SER A 56 -31.32 6.01 7.24
C SER A 56 -32.50 6.42 8.13
N LYS A 57 -33.71 6.52 7.59
CA LYS A 57 -34.91 6.90 8.37
C LYS A 57 -36.09 5.99 8.04
N VAL A 58 -36.98 5.81 9.02
CA VAL A 58 -38.28 5.17 8.78
C VAL A 58 -39.19 6.16 8.03
N PRO A 59 -39.81 5.77 6.89
CA PRO A 59 -40.76 6.62 6.18
C PRO A 59 -41.91 7.08 7.10
N LEU A 60 -42.43 8.29 6.88
CA LEU A 60 -43.40 9.00 7.74
C LEU A 60 -42.88 9.38 9.14
N LEU A 61 -42.40 8.42 9.94
CA LEU A 61 -42.02 8.66 11.34
C LEU A 61 -40.71 9.46 11.49
N GLY A 62 -39.78 9.31 10.55
CA GLY A 62 -38.49 10.01 10.57
C GLY A 62 -38.58 11.51 10.26
N ASP A 63 -39.71 11.98 9.73
CA ASP A 63 -39.93 13.38 9.33
C ASP A 63 -40.76 14.18 10.34
N ILE A 64 -41.19 13.55 11.44
CA ILE A 64 -41.93 14.23 12.50
C ILE A 64 -40.99 15.22 13.23
N PRO A 65 -41.31 16.52 13.28
CA PRO A 65 -40.53 17.48 14.08
C PRO A 65 -40.55 17.09 15.57
N LEU A 66 -39.48 17.38 16.31
CA LEU A 66 -39.20 16.93 17.69
C LEU A 66 -38.96 15.42 17.89
N LEU A 67 -39.71 14.52 17.23
CA LEU A 67 -39.67 13.07 17.52
C LEU A 67 -38.92 12.23 16.47
N GLY A 68 -38.74 12.74 15.26
CA GLY A 68 -38.14 12.01 14.15
C GLY A 68 -36.68 11.58 14.36
N TRP A 69 -36.00 12.09 15.39
CA TRP A 69 -34.64 11.67 15.75
C TRP A 69 -34.56 10.25 16.33
N LEU A 70 -35.62 9.76 17.00
CA LEU A 70 -35.70 8.36 17.46
C LEU A 70 -35.79 7.36 16.30
N PHE A 71 -36.28 7.82 15.15
CA PHE A 71 -36.60 6.99 13.98
C PHE A 71 -35.66 7.22 12.80
N LYS A 72 -34.56 7.94 13.01
CA LYS A 72 -33.50 8.13 12.02
C LYS A 72 -32.12 7.85 12.61
N ARG A 73 -31.25 7.25 11.80
CA ARG A 73 -29.84 7.03 12.08
C ARG A 73 -29.02 7.83 11.09
N LYS A 74 -28.24 8.79 11.58
CA LYS A 74 -27.24 9.52 10.81
C LYS A 74 -25.88 8.88 11.03
N ARG A 75 -25.19 8.53 9.96
CA ARG A 75 -23.77 8.15 9.96
C ARG A 75 -23.02 9.19 9.14
N VAL A 76 -21.97 9.76 9.73
CA VAL A 76 -21.03 10.64 9.06
C VAL A 76 -19.69 9.94 9.07
N GLU A 77 -19.09 9.78 7.90
CA GLU A 77 -17.77 9.20 7.72
C GLU A 77 -16.87 10.24 7.06
N GLU A 78 -15.72 10.51 7.67
CA GLU A 78 -14.76 11.50 7.19
C GLU A 78 -13.43 10.79 6.93
N SER A 79 -12.95 10.85 5.68
CA SER A 79 -11.67 10.30 5.27
C SER A 79 -10.73 11.41 4.81
N LYS A 80 -9.54 11.46 5.42
CA LYS A 80 -8.49 12.45 5.10
C LYS A 80 -7.32 11.75 4.43
N THR A 81 -6.84 12.32 3.34
CA THR A 81 -5.66 11.83 2.62
C THR A 81 -4.65 12.95 2.47
N ASN A 82 -3.44 12.74 2.98
CA ASN A 82 -2.33 13.68 2.86
C ASN A 82 -1.20 13.02 2.08
N LEU A 83 -0.75 13.67 1.01
CA LEU A 83 0.40 13.26 0.20
C LEU A 83 1.38 14.44 0.12
N LEU A 84 2.65 14.18 0.38
CA LEU A 84 3.74 15.15 0.25
C LEU A 84 4.88 14.52 -0.54
N VAL A 85 5.48 15.29 -1.45
CA VAL A 85 6.59 14.85 -2.30
C VAL A 85 7.81 15.73 -2.05
N PHE A 86 8.92 15.08 -1.69
CA PHE A 86 10.21 15.70 -1.42
C PHE A 86 11.25 15.21 -2.43
N ILE A 87 12.17 16.10 -2.83
CA ILE A 87 13.35 15.72 -3.60
C ILE A 87 14.61 16.34 -3.02
N THR A 88 15.73 15.64 -3.13
CA THR A 88 17.06 16.14 -2.75
C THR A 88 18.00 15.93 -3.93
N PRO A 89 18.33 16.98 -4.70
CA PRO A 89 19.22 16.85 -5.84
C PRO A 89 20.67 16.72 -5.38
N HIS A 90 21.46 15.91 -6.08
CA HIS A 90 22.91 15.80 -5.87
C HIS A 90 23.65 15.99 -7.19
N ILE A 91 24.57 16.96 -7.24
CA ILE A 91 25.42 17.25 -8.39
C ILE A 91 26.71 16.44 -8.26
N ILE A 92 27.05 15.70 -9.32
CA ILE A 92 28.27 14.89 -9.41
C ILE A 92 29.17 15.53 -10.46
N ASN A 93 30.35 16.02 -10.04
CA ASN A 93 31.25 16.78 -10.93
C ASN A 93 32.43 15.94 -11.44
N ASN A 94 32.78 14.85 -10.76
CA ASN A 94 33.93 14.01 -11.12
C ASN A 94 33.67 12.51 -10.82
N ALA A 95 34.51 11.64 -11.37
CA ALA A 95 34.40 10.18 -11.17
C ALA A 95 34.59 9.76 -9.70
N GLY A 96 35.45 10.46 -8.95
CA GLY A 96 35.66 10.18 -7.53
C GLY A 96 34.43 10.44 -6.65
N ASP A 97 33.62 11.44 -7.00
CA ASP A 97 32.35 11.73 -6.33
C ASP A 97 31.32 10.63 -6.59
N LEU A 98 31.27 10.10 -7.82
CA LEU A 98 30.43 8.97 -8.19
C LEU A 98 30.82 7.71 -7.42
N ASP A 99 32.12 7.43 -7.31
CA ASP A 99 32.62 6.26 -6.57
C ASP A 99 32.24 6.34 -5.09
N ARG A 100 32.37 7.52 -4.47
CA ARG A 100 31.96 7.75 -3.07
C ARG A 100 30.46 7.59 -2.87
N LEU A 101 29.63 8.13 -3.77
CA LEU A 101 28.17 7.99 -3.71
C LEU A 101 27.73 6.54 -3.92
N THR A 102 28.35 5.84 -4.87
CA THR A 102 28.09 4.43 -5.17
C THR A 102 28.49 3.54 -4.00
N GLN A 103 29.69 3.73 -3.44
CA GLN A 103 30.15 2.97 -2.27
C GLN A 103 29.24 3.21 -1.05
N ARG A 104 28.84 4.46 -0.80
CA ARG A 104 27.90 4.81 0.27
C ARG A 104 26.54 4.13 0.06
N SER A 105 25.96 4.24 -1.13
CA SER A 105 24.67 3.61 -1.46
C SER A 105 24.74 2.09 -1.37
N ARG A 106 25.84 1.48 -1.83
CA ARG A 106 26.06 0.03 -1.77
C ARG A 106 26.21 -0.48 -0.33
N SER A 107 26.86 0.30 0.54
CA SER A 107 26.97 -0.03 1.97
C SER A 107 25.62 0.08 2.71
N LEU A 108 24.75 1.01 2.29
CA LEU A 108 23.39 1.13 2.82
C LEU A 108 22.54 -0.05 2.33
N MET A 109 22.60 -0.36 1.03
CA MET A 109 21.88 -1.50 0.45
C MET A 109 22.27 -2.82 1.10
N ASN A 110 23.57 -3.05 1.33
CA ASN A 110 24.03 -4.27 1.98
C ASN A 110 23.50 -4.37 3.42
N ARG A 111 23.50 -3.26 4.17
CA ARG A 111 22.94 -3.21 5.53
C ARG A 111 21.44 -3.42 5.54
N PHE A 112 20.68 -2.79 4.65
CA PHE A 112 19.23 -3.02 4.54
C PHE A 112 18.92 -4.47 4.14
N ARG A 113 19.72 -5.07 3.25
CA ARG A 113 19.57 -6.48 2.86
C ARG A 113 19.94 -7.44 4.01
N GLU A 114 20.91 -7.07 4.84
CA GLU A 114 21.29 -7.82 6.03
C GLU A 114 20.26 -7.67 7.17
N GLU A 115 19.64 -6.50 7.32
CA GLU A 115 18.52 -6.26 8.24
C GLU A 115 17.23 -6.95 7.76
N GLU A 116 16.95 -6.98 6.45
CA GLU A 116 15.83 -7.73 5.86
C GLU A 116 16.00 -9.26 5.94
N MET A 117 17.23 -9.77 6.15
CA MET A 117 17.44 -11.20 6.45
C MET A 117 16.91 -11.60 7.85
N HIS A 118 16.47 -10.65 8.69
CA HIS A 118 15.75 -10.91 9.94
C HIS A 118 14.22 -10.77 9.83
N PHE A 119 13.68 -10.42 8.65
CA PHE A 119 12.24 -10.61 8.41
C PHE A 119 12.02 -12.09 8.05
N PRO A 120 11.31 -12.88 8.89
CA PRO A 120 10.98 -14.25 8.52
C PRO A 120 10.15 -14.18 7.24
N LYS A 121 10.66 -14.76 6.15
CA LYS A 121 9.89 -14.96 4.91
C LYS A 121 8.63 -15.77 5.28
N PRO A 122 7.40 -15.23 5.23
CA PRO A 122 6.21 -16.03 5.48
C PRO A 122 5.86 -16.81 4.21
N ALA A 123 6.73 -17.74 3.84
CA ALA A 123 6.51 -18.64 2.71
C ALA A 123 7.17 -20.01 2.88
N SER A 124 8.12 -20.19 3.81
CA SER A 124 8.67 -21.53 4.11
C SER A 124 7.94 -22.23 5.25
N ALA A 125 7.23 -21.49 6.13
CA ALA A 125 6.49 -22.07 7.24
C ALA A 125 5.27 -22.92 6.79
N PHE A 126 4.73 -22.66 5.60
CA PHE A 126 3.60 -23.41 5.04
C PHE A 126 4.05 -24.62 4.21
N GLU A 127 5.26 -24.62 3.64
CA GLU A 127 5.79 -25.76 2.90
C GLU A 127 6.36 -26.85 3.83
N GLN A 128 6.79 -26.48 5.05
CA GLN A 128 7.34 -27.42 6.04
C GLN A 128 6.26 -28.40 6.55
N ASP A 129 5.05 -27.92 6.87
CA ASP A 129 3.93 -28.76 7.34
C ASP A 129 3.40 -29.74 6.28
N LEU A 130 3.59 -29.41 4.99
CA LEU A 130 3.20 -30.25 3.86
C LEU A 130 4.22 -31.35 3.54
N MET A 131 5.47 -31.19 4.00
CA MET A 131 6.53 -32.20 3.82
C MET A 131 6.68 -33.12 5.04
N ASP A 132 6.32 -32.66 6.23
CA ASP A 132 6.39 -33.47 7.46
C ASP A 132 5.22 -34.47 7.61
N ASN A 133 4.14 -34.33 6.83
CA ASN A 133 2.96 -35.19 6.88
C ASN A 133 2.81 -36.14 5.68
N GLN A 134 3.91 -36.65 5.13
CA GLN A 134 3.92 -37.73 4.12
C GLN A 134 4.84 -38.91 4.52
N GLY A 135 4.95 -39.19 5.82
CA GLY A 135 5.85 -40.21 6.36
C GLY A 135 5.25 -41.55 6.76
N ASP A 136 3.94 -41.66 7.01
CA ASP A 136 3.36 -42.86 7.65
C ASP A 136 2.33 -43.59 6.78
N THR A 137 2.83 -44.36 5.81
CA THR A 137 2.19 -45.64 5.44
C THR A 137 3.27 -46.64 5.03
N GLN A 138 3.82 -47.38 5.99
CA GLN A 138 4.47 -48.65 5.73
C GLN A 138 3.43 -49.77 5.88
N PRO A 139 3.22 -50.66 4.90
CA PRO A 139 2.54 -51.92 5.17
C PRO A 139 3.51 -52.86 5.91
N SER A 140 3.08 -53.33 7.07
CA SER A 140 3.76 -54.31 7.93
C SER A 140 4.07 -55.59 7.17
N ARG A 141 5.35 -55.97 7.05
CA ARG A 141 5.75 -57.34 6.71
C ARG A 141 5.66 -58.18 7.98
N GLU A 142 4.76 -59.15 7.96
CA GLU A 142 4.64 -60.20 8.97
C GLU A 142 5.92 -61.05 9.00
N GLU A 143 6.41 -61.31 10.20
CA GLU A 143 7.56 -62.16 10.49
C GLU A 143 7.25 -63.63 10.16
N GLU A 144 8.25 -64.31 9.59
CA GLU A 144 8.32 -65.77 9.44
C GLU A 144 8.35 -66.48 10.81
N GLN A 145 7.66 -67.63 10.87
CA GLN A 145 7.96 -68.89 11.60
C GLN A 145 6.71 -69.78 11.40
N GLU A 146 6.74 -71.02 10.91
CA GLU A 146 7.69 -72.14 10.94
C GLU A 146 7.49 -73.03 9.70
#